data_AF-A5G0Y8-F1
#
_entry.id   AF-A5G0Y8-F1
#
_cell.length_a   1.000
_cell.length_b   1.000
_cell.length_c   1.000
_cell.angle_alpha   90.00
_cell.angle_beta   90.00
_cell.angle_gamma   90.00
#
_symmetry.space_group_name_H-M   'P 1'
#
loop_
_entity.id
_entity.type
_entity.pdbx_description
1 polymer ?
#
loop_
_entity_poly.entity_id
_entity_poly.type
_entity_poly.pdbx_seq_one_letter_code
_entity_poly.pdbx_strand_id
1 'polypeptide(L)'
;MVRGKSTSGSGLPENYEGIVNLITAQYPNLSSGFQKIARFVTQNPNVVALESISVIALRCDTHASSLVRFAQEFGYSGFKELQAVFQTRLATAAPGFRERVKALDGELSRHARSGNLGYLRDLVVRDIAALQDLLERVPEDTLTGAARLITGADTIYIAGQLRSEPIALLLRYLLTMLHRRVVLLDPAGGLAQEMAETMTRGDVLVAIAFRHYAQEVVAISERAAASGTPVIAITDSQLSPIAKDAKALFTVPEDEYSFARTLAAPMCLVQCLAVASAAILQRGRDEMPRIPTVTEKDRSRGAAGPRRRRAEGT
;
A
#
# COMPACT_ATOMS: atom_id res chain seq x y z
N MET A 1 -24.74 19.22 28.96
CA MET A 1 -24.93 19.01 27.51
C MET A 1 -24.65 17.55 27.20
N VAL A 2 -25.72 16.77 27.02
CA VAL A 2 -25.67 15.32 26.82
C VAL A 2 -25.32 15.05 25.36
N ARG A 3 -24.16 14.43 25.08
CA ARG A 3 -23.82 13.96 23.74
C ARG A 3 -24.63 12.71 23.44
N GLY A 4 -25.42 12.77 22.38
CA GLY A 4 -26.26 11.67 21.91
C GLY A 4 -25.44 10.47 21.45
N LYS A 5 -25.78 9.30 22.01
CA LYS A 5 -25.48 8.00 21.41
C LYS A 5 -26.28 7.89 20.12
N SER A 6 -25.61 7.88 18.97
CA SER A 6 -26.18 7.33 17.74
C SER A 6 -25.84 5.85 17.71
N THR A 7 -26.83 5.02 18.06
CA THR A 7 -26.82 3.58 17.80
C THR A 7 -27.10 3.31 16.33
N SER A 8 -26.18 2.63 15.65
CA SER A 8 -26.47 1.85 14.44
C SER A 8 -26.05 0.41 14.71
N GLY A 9 -27.00 -0.52 14.63
CA GLY A 9 -26.84 -1.92 15.02
C GLY A 9 -25.90 -2.71 14.10
N SER A 10 -24.87 -3.27 14.72
CA SER A 10 -24.30 -4.60 14.44
C SER A 10 -23.66 -5.04 15.77
N GLY A 11 -23.63 -6.34 16.05
CA GLY A 11 -22.95 -6.83 17.25
C GLY A 11 -21.50 -6.32 17.33
N LEU A 12 -20.93 -6.33 18.54
CA LEU A 12 -19.52 -6.03 18.75
C LEU A 12 -18.67 -6.83 17.76
N PRO A 13 -17.74 -6.23 16.99
CA PRO A 13 -16.96 -7.00 16.02
C PRO A 13 -16.16 -8.12 16.71
N GLU A 14 -16.48 -9.37 16.38
CA GLU A 14 -15.83 -10.55 16.97
C GLU A 14 -14.56 -10.98 16.22
N ASN A 15 -14.31 -10.38 15.04
CA ASN A 15 -13.17 -10.70 14.19
C ASN A 15 -12.34 -9.44 13.84
N TYR A 16 -11.09 -9.68 13.45
CA TYR A 16 -10.12 -8.61 13.19
C TYR A 16 -10.54 -7.66 12.07
N GLU A 17 -11.04 -8.18 10.95
CA GLU A 17 -11.47 -7.33 9.83
C GLU A 17 -12.63 -6.43 10.25
N GLY A 18 -13.58 -6.94 11.04
CA GLY A 18 -14.71 -6.18 11.56
C GLY A 18 -14.26 -5.02 12.46
N ILE A 19 -13.33 -5.26 13.39
CA ILE A 19 -12.85 -4.18 14.27
C ILE A 19 -11.97 -3.17 13.51
N VAL A 20 -11.13 -3.61 12.57
CA VAL A 20 -10.35 -2.69 11.72
C VAL A 20 -11.28 -1.80 10.91
N ASN A 21 -12.30 -2.35 10.27
CA ASN A 21 -13.27 -1.59 9.50
C ASN A 21 -14.04 -0.59 10.39
N LEU A 22 -14.43 -0.98 11.60
CA LEU A 22 -15.09 -0.09 12.56
C LEU A 22 -14.17 1.05 13.01
N ILE A 23 -12.90 0.75 13.32
CA ILE A 23 -11.89 1.74 13.66
C ILE A 23 -11.71 2.71 12.49
N THR A 24 -11.55 2.20 11.26
CA THR A 24 -11.41 3.02 10.05
C THR A 24 -12.61 3.95 9.85
N ALA A 25 -13.84 3.45 10.00
CA ALA A 25 -15.05 4.26 9.83
C ALA A 25 -15.16 5.38 10.87
N GLN A 26 -14.77 5.14 12.13
CA GLN A 26 -14.86 6.14 13.20
C GLN A 26 -13.62 7.02 13.33
N TYR A 27 -12.50 6.65 12.69
CA TYR A 27 -11.21 7.31 12.81
C TYR A 27 -11.25 8.85 12.70
N PRO A 28 -11.97 9.46 11.74
CA PRO A 28 -12.04 10.93 11.62
C PRO A 28 -12.65 11.63 12.85
N ASN A 29 -13.49 10.93 13.61
CA ASN A 29 -14.21 11.46 14.78
C ASN A 29 -13.48 11.21 16.11
N LEU A 30 -12.41 10.39 16.09
CA LEU A 30 -11.63 10.09 17.27
C LEU A 30 -10.78 11.30 17.72
N SER A 31 -10.56 11.41 19.03
CA SER A 31 -9.58 12.37 19.57
C SER A 31 -8.17 12.07 19.03
N SER A 32 -7.27 13.06 19.00
CA SER A 32 -5.89 12.87 18.52
C SER A 32 -5.15 11.74 19.25
N GLY A 33 -5.40 11.57 20.56
CA GLY A 33 -4.87 10.43 21.34
C GLY A 33 -5.44 9.08 20.88
N PHE A 34 -6.74 9.02 20.60
CA PHE A 34 -7.39 7.79 20.11
C PHE A 34 -7.01 7.48 18.66
N GLN A 35 -6.75 8.48 17.81
CA GLN A 35 -6.22 8.29 16.47
C GLN A 35 -4.80 7.70 16.51
N LYS A 36 -3.95 8.11 17.47
CA LYS A 36 -2.64 7.49 17.69
C LYS A 36 -2.78 6.00 18.04
N ILE A 37 -3.66 5.69 19.00
CA ILE A 37 -3.94 4.31 19.40
C ILE A 37 -4.51 3.50 18.23
N ALA A 38 -5.51 4.02 17.52
CA ALA A 38 -6.13 3.39 16.35
C ALA A 38 -5.11 3.03 15.27
N ARG A 39 -4.21 3.96 14.91
CA ARG A 39 -3.11 3.67 13.98
C ARG A 39 -2.20 2.57 14.50
N PHE A 40 -1.76 2.68 15.75
CA PHE A 40 -0.87 1.68 16.33
C PHE A 40 -1.50 0.28 16.31
N VAL A 41 -2.76 0.14 16.75
CA VAL A 41 -3.37 -1.19 16.89
C VAL A 41 -3.67 -1.84 15.54
N THR A 42 -4.07 -1.07 14.53
CA THR A 42 -4.36 -1.60 13.19
C THR A 42 -3.09 -1.88 12.39
N GLN A 43 -1.99 -1.13 12.63
CA GLN A 43 -0.71 -1.35 11.96
C GLN A 43 0.16 -2.42 12.63
N ASN A 44 -0.04 -2.70 13.92
CA ASN A 44 0.78 -3.64 14.69
C ASN A 44 -0.06 -4.76 15.32
N PRO A 45 -0.88 -5.50 14.54
CA PRO A 45 -1.84 -6.44 15.09
C PRO A 45 -1.19 -7.60 15.88
N ASN A 46 0.00 -8.05 15.47
CA ASN A 46 0.73 -9.12 16.17
C ASN A 46 1.28 -8.63 17.51
N VAL A 47 1.78 -7.39 17.55
CA VAL A 47 2.22 -6.74 18.80
C VAL A 47 1.04 -6.62 19.75
N VAL A 48 -0.11 -6.15 19.25
CA VAL A 48 -1.33 -6.05 20.06
C VAL A 48 -1.75 -7.41 20.61
N ALA A 49 -1.66 -8.48 19.82
CA ALA A 49 -2.03 -9.81 20.25
C ALA A 49 -1.13 -10.38 21.37
N LEU A 50 0.18 -10.07 21.35
CA LEU A 50 1.19 -10.73 22.18
C LEU A 50 1.64 -9.91 23.40
N GLU A 51 1.69 -8.58 23.28
CA GLU A 51 2.27 -7.74 24.32
C GLU A 51 1.27 -7.37 25.41
N SER A 52 1.79 -7.01 26.60
CA SER A 52 0.96 -6.48 27.67
C SER A 52 0.44 -5.07 27.34
N ILE A 53 -0.71 -4.71 27.92
CA ILE A 53 -1.30 -3.36 27.77
C ILE A 53 -0.31 -2.25 28.15
N SER A 54 0.57 -2.48 29.13
CA SER A 54 1.58 -1.52 29.57
C SER A 54 2.65 -1.27 28.50
N VAL A 55 3.10 -2.34 27.82
CA VAL A 55 4.08 -2.23 26.72
C VAL A 55 3.45 -1.52 25.52
N ILE A 56 2.20 -1.87 25.19
CA ILE A 56 1.45 -1.22 24.10
C ILE A 56 1.25 0.27 24.40
N ALA A 57 0.91 0.62 25.65
CA ALA A 57 0.70 2.00 26.07
C ALA A 57 1.98 2.83 25.89
N LEU A 58 3.12 2.29 26.33
CA LEU A 58 4.43 2.93 26.16
C LEU A 58 4.74 3.19 24.68
N ARG A 59 4.48 2.23 23.79
CA ARG A 59 4.71 2.38 22.34
C ARG A 59 3.76 3.37 21.66
N CYS A 60 2.56 3.54 22.21
CA CYS A 60 1.60 4.55 21.74
C CYS A 60 1.86 5.94 22.33
N ASP A 61 2.89 6.11 23.18
CA ASP A 61 3.12 7.34 23.96
C ASP A 61 1.88 7.75 24.76
N THR A 62 1.30 6.77 25.50
CA THR A 62 0.08 6.96 26.29
C THR A 62 0.06 6.10 27.56
N HIS A 63 -0.98 6.24 28.37
CA HIS A 63 -1.20 5.44 29.58
C HIS A 63 -2.12 4.24 29.31
N ALA A 64 -1.95 3.15 30.07
CA ALA A 64 -2.79 1.95 29.94
C ALA A 64 -4.30 2.24 30.07
N SER A 65 -4.68 3.23 30.90
CA SER A 65 -6.07 3.68 31.04
C SER A 65 -6.64 4.30 29.75
N SER A 66 -5.80 4.87 28.87
CA SER A 66 -6.23 5.34 27.56
C SER A 66 -6.57 4.20 26.61
N LEU A 67 -5.84 3.07 26.67
CA LEU A 67 -6.14 1.87 25.88
C LEU A 67 -7.43 1.19 26.34
N VAL A 68 -7.71 1.19 27.66
CA VAL A 68 -8.99 0.71 28.19
C VAL A 68 -10.14 1.58 27.69
N ARG A 69 -10.02 2.91 27.80
CA ARG A 69 -11.05 3.83 27.29
C ARG A 69 -11.22 3.73 25.76
N PHE A 70 -10.14 3.53 25.03
CA PHE A 70 -10.20 3.27 23.59
C PHE A 70 -11.02 2.01 23.29
N ALA A 71 -10.76 0.89 23.99
CA ALA A 71 -11.56 -0.33 23.80
C ALA A 71 -13.05 -0.10 24.12
N GLN A 72 -13.34 0.67 25.18
CA GLN A 72 -14.71 1.04 25.56
C GLN A 72 -15.41 1.94 24.55
N GLU A 73 -14.69 2.83 23.87
CA GLU A 73 -15.22 3.66 22.77
C GLU A 73 -15.81 2.79 21.65
N PHE A 74 -15.19 1.64 21.38
CA PHE A 74 -15.64 0.66 20.39
C PHE A 74 -16.59 -0.41 20.95
N GLY A 75 -17.06 -0.25 22.19
CA GLY A 75 -18.07 -1.10 22.83
C GLY A 75 -17.53 -2.30 23.62
N TYR A 76 -16.21 -2.50 23.69
CA TYR A 76 -15.61 -3.59 24.47
C TYR A 76 -15.58 -3.22 25.97
N SER A 77 -15.76 -4.19 26.86
CA SER A 77 -15.67 -4.02 28.32
C SER A 77 -14.30 -3.51 28.78
N GLY A 78 -13.24 -3.84 28.05
CA GLY A 78 -11.89 -3.34 28.26
C GLY A 78 -10.90 -3.86 27.23
N PHE A 79 -9.63 -3.47 27.37
CA PHE A 79 -8.61 -3.77 26.38
C PHE A 79 -8.37 -5.28 26.19
N LYS A 80 -8.54 -6.11 27.22
CA LYS A 80 -8.36 -7.56 27.13
C LYS A 80 -9.37 -8.22 26.19
N GLU A 81 -10.60 -7.74 26.18
CA GLU A 81 -11.64 -8.24 25.28
C GLU A 81 -11.36 -7.82 23.83
N LEU A 82 -10.96 -6.56 23.62
CA LEU A 82 -10.48 -6.10 22.31
C LEU A 82 -9.26 -6.93 21.85
N GLN A 83 -8.28 -7.15 22.73
CA GLN A 83 -7.06 -7.91 22.46
C GLN A 83 -7.35 -9.36 22.04
N ALA A 84 -8.41 -9.97 22.58
CA ALA A 84 -8.82 -11.33 22.19
C ALA A 84 -9.15 -11.42 20.70
N VAL A 85 -9.73 -10.38 20.08
CA VAL A 85 -9.99 -10.33 18.63
C VAL A 85 -8.69 -10.43 17.81
N PHE A 86 -7.63 -9.75 18.27
CA PHE A 86 -6.30 -9.79 17.63
C PHE A 86 -5.61 -11.14 17.86
N GLN A 87 -5.78 -11.74 19.03
CA GLN A 87 -5.27 -13.09 19.35
C GLN A 87 -5.95 -14.17 18.51
N THR A 88 -7.26 -14.07 18.33
CA THR A 88 -8.03 -14.96 17.44
C THR A 88 -7.50 -14.86 16.02
N ARG A 89 -7.31 -13.65 15.47
CA ARG A 89 -6.70 -13.46 14.15
C ARG A 89 -5.30 -14.10 14.05
N LEU A 90 -4.47 -13.93 15.06
CA LEU A 90 -3.14 -14.55 15.10
C LEU A 90 -3.22 -16.09 15.15
N ALA A 91 -4.28 -16.65 15.72
CA ALA A 91 -4.55 -18.09 15.73
C ALA A 91 -5.19 -18.61 14.42
N THR A 92 -6.04 -17.81 13.77
CA THR A 92 -6.83 -18.20 12.59
C THR A 92 -6.22 -17.81 11.26
N ALA A 93 -5.13 -17.03 11.21
CA ALA A 93 -4.37 -16.70 10.00
C ALA A 93 -3.60 -17.91 9.40
N ALA A 94 -4.29 -19.04 9.30
CA ALA A 94 -3.91 -20.37 8.85
C ALA A 94 -2.98 -21.19 9.78
N PRO A 95 -3.44 -22.37 10.26
CA PRO A 95 -2.59 -23.41 10.85
C PRO A 95 -1.42 -23.78 9.92
N GLY A 96 -1.66 -23.79 8.60
CA GLY A 96 -0.64 -24.09 7.58
C GLY A 96 0.37 -22.99 7.29
N PHE A 97 0.11 -21.71 7.61
CA PHE A 97 1.10 -20.63 7.42
C PHE A 97 2.10 -20.62 8.58
N ARG A 98 1.63 -20.75 9.83
CA ARG A 98 2.53 -20.97 10.97
C ARG A 98 3.26 -22.30 10.86
N GLU A 99 2.64 -23.36 10.34
CA GLU A 99 3.33 -24.63 10.09
C GLU A 99 4.26 -24.57 8.89
N ARG A 100 3.99 -23.80 7.82
CA ARG A 100 4.96 -23.61 6.73
C ARG A 100 6.08 -22.66 7.12
N VAL A 101 5.79 -21.59 7.85
CA VAL A 101 6.80 -20.68 8.38
C VAL A 101 7.58 -21.37 9.49
N LYS A 102 6.98 -22.19 10.38
CA LYS A 102 7.70 -23.04 11.34
C LYS A 102 8.33 -24.28 10.72
N ALA A 103 7.83 -24.83 9.63
CA ALA A 103 8.47 -25.96 8.93
C ALA A 103 9.60 -25.46 8.06
N LEU A 104 9.48 -24.27 7.44
CA LEU A 104 10.62 -23.51 6.97
C LEU A 104 11.52 -23.28 8.17
N ASP A 105 11.16 -22.44 9.14
CA ASP A 105 11.99 -22.09 10.31
C ASP A 105 12.56 -23.31 11.06
N GLY A 106 11.89 -24.46 11.09
CA GLY A 106 12.31 -25.73 11.71
C GLY A 106 13.21 -26.61 10.83
N GLU A 107 12.96 -26.71 9.51
CA GLU A 107 13.93 -27.27 8.56
C GLU A 107 15.17 -26.36 8.46
N LEU A 108 14.97 -25.07 8.69
CA LEU A 108 15.93 -23.99 8.53
C LEU A 108 16.76 -23.74 9.80
N SER A 109 16.22 -23.98 11.00
CA SER A 109 16.88 -23.89 12.32
C SER A 109 17.86 -25.03 12.61
N ARG A 110 17.82 -26.12 11.82
CA ARG A 110 18.89 -27.14 11.86
C ARG A 110 20.27 -26.58 11.47
N HIS A 111 20.32 -25.37 10.94
CA HIS A 111 21.54 -24.62 10.69
C HIS A 111 21.41 -23.22 11.26
N ALA A 112 21.49 -23.09 12.59
CA ALA A 112 21.86 -21.82 13.23
C ALA A 112 23.25 -21.42 12.74
N ARG A 113 23.32 -20.77 11.57
CA ARG A 113 24.55 -20.13 11.09
C ARG A 113 24.43 -18.64 11.35
N SER A 114 24.97 -18.23 12.49
CA SER A 114 25.38 -16.85 12.75
C SER A 114 26.16 -16.33 11.54
N GLY A 115 25.67 -15.28 10.85
CA GLY A 115 26.33 -14.68 9.69
C GLY A 115 25.38 -14.09 8.64
N ASN A 116 25.94 -13.45 7.60
CA ASN A 116 25.19 -12.71 6.58
C ASN A 116 24.14 -13.52 5.80
N LEU A 117 24.33 -14.85 5.68
CA LEU A 117 23.37 -15.75 5.04
C LEU A 117 22.06 -15.89 5.83
N GLY A 118 22.10 -15.73 7.16
CA GLY A 118 20.90 -15.67 7.99
C GLY A 118 20.03 -14.48 7.62
N TYR A 119 20.63 -13.29 7.48
CA TYR A 119 19.90 -12.08 7.07
C TYR A 119 19.26 -12.20 5.67
N LEU A 120 19.99 -12.77 4.70
CA LEU A 120 19.45 -13.01 3.36
C LEU A 120 18.24 -13.96 3.43
N ARG A 121 18.36 -15.05 4.19
CA ARG A 121 17.27 -16.00 4.37
C ARG A 121 16.05 -15.34 4.99
N ASP A 122 16.23 -14.61 6.08
CA ASP A 122 15.14 -13.94 6.79
C ASP A 122 14.42 -12.96 5.85
N LEU A 123 15.17 -12.23 5.02
CA LEU A 123 14.61 -11.36 4.00
C LEU A 123 13.78 -12.14 2.97
N VAL A 124 14.31 -13.24 2.42
CA VAL A 124 13.59 -14.06 1.43
C VAL A 124 12.29 -14.63 2.00
N VAL A 125 12.30 -15.16 3.23
CA VAL A 125 11.10 -15.72 3.86
C VAL A 125 10.04 -14.62 4.06
N ARG A 126 10.45 -13.43 4.50
CA ARG A 126 9.56 -12.27 4.65
C ARG A 126 9.00 -11.80 3.30
N ASP A 127 9.83 -11.75 2.25
CA ASP A 127 9.41 -11.37 0.91
C ASP A 127 8.36 -12.35 0.35
N ILE A 128 8.57 -13.66 0.54
CA ILE A 128 7.60 -14.70 0.14
C ILE A 128 6.27 -14.49 0.88
N ALA A 129 6.30 -14.27 2.20
CA ALA A 129 5.09 -14.02 2.98
C ALA A 129 4.35 -12.77 2.49
N ALA A 130 5.07 -11.67 2.26
CA ALA A 130 4.46 -10.43 1.78
C ALA A 130 3.84 -10.57 0.38
N LEU A 131 4.46 -11.37 -0.51
CA LEU A 131 3.91 -11.67 -1.83
C LEU A 131 2.68 -12.57 -1.75
N GLN A 132 2.64 -13.52 -0.82
CA GLN A 132 1.45 -14.36 -0.59
C GLN A 132 0.29 -13.52 -0.05
N ASP A 133 0.55 -12.62 0.90
CA ASP A 133 -0.45 -11.69 1.44
C ASP A 133 -1.09 -10.81 0.35
N LEU A 134 -0.35 -10.43 -0.70
CA LEU A 134 -0.93 -9.68 -1.81
C LEU A 134 -2.03 -10.46 -2.53
N LEU A 135 -1.89 -11.76 -2.71
CA LEU A 135 -2.88 -12.60 -3.39
C LEU A 135 -4.21 -12.64 -2.64
N GLU A 136 -4.15 -12.55 -1.30
CA GLU A 136 -5.34 -12.57 -0.45
C GLU A 136 -5.97 -11.18 -0.32
N ARG A 137 -5.16 -10.12 -0.36
CA ARG A 137 -5.59 -8.75 -0.03
C ARG A 137 -6.01 -7.91 -1.23
N VAL A 138 -5.53 -8.19 -2.43
CA VAL A 138 -5.77 -7.36 -3.62
C VAL A 138 -7.03 -7.84 -4.36
N PRO A 139 -8.16 -7.11 -4.31
CA PRO A 139 -9.36 -7.52 -5.03
C PRO A 139 -9.22 -7.26 -6.53
N GLU A 140 -9.71 -8.19 -7.35
CA GLU A 140 -9.71 -8.07 -8.82
C GLU A 140 -10.34 -6.76 -9.31
N ASP A 141 -11.46 -6.35 -8.73
CA ASP A 141 -12.15 -5.11 -9.11
C ASP A 141 -11.33 -3.86 -8.82
N THR A 142 -10.53 -3.87 -7.73
CA THR A 142 -9.66 -2.74 -7.36
C THR A 142 -8.49 -2.66 -8.34
N LEU A 143 -7.88 -3.80 -8.68
CA LEU A 143 -6.80 -3.89 -9.66
C LEU A 143 -7.28 -3.44 -11.05
N THR A 144 -8.42 -3.97 -11.50
CA THR A 144 -9.04 -3.60 -12.78
C THR A 144 -9.42 -2.12 -12.81
N GLY A 145 -10.00 -1.59 -11.73
CA GLY A 145 -10.34 -0.17 -11.59
C GLY A 145 -9.10 0.74 -11.69
N ALA A 146 -8.03 0.41 -10.98
CA ALA A 146 -6.77 1.14 -11.02
C ALA A 146 -6.14 1.12 -12.43
N ALA A 147 -6.10 -0.04 -13.09
CA ALA A 147 -5.59 -0.14 -14.45
C ALA A 147 -6.42 0.68 -15.47
N ARG A 148 -7.74 0.76 -15.30
CA ARG A 148 -8.61 1.63 -16.11
C ARG A 148 -8.32 3.12 -15.88
N LEU A 149 -8.12 3.53 -14.62
CA LEU A 149 -7.74 4.90 -14.30
C LEU A 149 -6.40 5.27 -14.95
N ILE A 150 -5.38 4.41 -14.82
CA ILE A 150 -4.05 4.60 -15.43
C ILE A 150 -4.14 4.70 -16.96
N THR A 151 -4.90 3.83 -17.61
CA THR A 151 -4.98 3.77 -19.07
C THR A 151 -5.88 4.84 -19.68
N GLY A 152 -6.90 5.30 -18.94
CA GLY A 152 -7.79 6.38 -19.34
C GLY A 152 -7.26 7.79 -19.08
N ALA A 153 -6.22 7.93 -18.25
CA ALA A 153 -5.69 9.24 -17.86
C ALA A 153 -4.90 9.94 -18.98
N ASP A 154 -5.11 11.24 -19.10
CA ASP A 154 -4.36 12.14 -19.97
C ASP A 154 -2.90 12.26 -19.49
N THR A 155 -2.68 12.43 -18.19
CA THR A 155 -1.37 12.42 -17.52
C THR A 155 -1.43 11.51 -16.30
N ILE A 156 -0.39 10.70 -16.11
CA ILE A 156 -0.19 9.91 -14.90
C ILE A 156 0.87 10.60 -14.05
N TYR A 157 0.46 11.15 -12.92
CA TYR A 157 1.37 11.67 -11.92
C TYR A 157 1.74 10.57 -10.93
N ILE A 158 3.01 10.51 -10.53
CA ILE A 158 3.48 9.54 -9.54
C ILE A 158 4.18 10.30 -8.43
N ALA A 159 3.72 10.12 -7.19
CA ALA A 159 4.34 10.66 -5.99
C ALA A 159 4.77 9.52 -5.07
N GLY A 160 6.08 9.31 -4.94
CA GLY A 160 6.65 8.38 -3.99
C GLY A 160 8.05 8.86 -3.64
N GLN A 161 8.24 9.29 -2.40
CA GLN A 161 9.47 9.92 -1.93
C GLN A 161 10.15 9.05 -0.87
N LEU A 162 11.41 9.38 -0.57
CA LEU A 162 12.22 8.65 0.41
C LEU A 162 12.28 7.17 0.02
N ARG A 163 11.91 6.26 0.91
CA ARG A 163 11.95 4.81 0.64
C ARG A 163 10.95 4.37 -0.44
N SER A 164 9.93 5.17 -0.74
CA SER A 164 8.97 4.85 -1.81
C SER A 164 9.48 5.20 -3.21
N GLU A 165 10.57 5.96 -3.32
CA GLU A 165 11.09 6.45 -4.60
C GLU A 165 11.45 5.32 -5.59
N PRO A 166 12.14 4.23 -5.18
CA PRO A 166 12.43 3.13 -6.11
C PRO A 166 11.17 2.50 -6.74
N ILE A 167 10.08 2.43 -5.97
CA ILE A 167 8.80 1.87 -6.43
C ILE A 167 8.16 2.81 -7.46
N ALA A 168 8.17 4.12 -7.17
CA ALA A 168 7.68 5.15 -8.08
C ALA A 168 8.48 5.19 -9.40
N LEU A 169 9.81 5.05 -9.32
CA LEU A 169 10.70 5.01 -10.46
C LEU A 169 10.45 3.80 -11.37
N LEU A 170 10.24 2.62 -10.77
CA LEU A 170 9.90 1.42 -11.54
C LEU A 170 8.57 1.59 -12.29
N LEU A 171 7.53 2.07 -11.59
CA LEU A 171 6.23 2.30 -12.22
C LEU A 171 6.32 3.33 -13.36
N ARG A 172 7.05 4.43 -13.12
CA ARG A 172 7.32 5.44 -14.15
C ARG A 172 7.95 4.83 -15.39
N TYR A 173 8.99 4.01 -15.22
CA TYR A 173 9.64 3.32 -16.32
C TYR A 173 8.65 2.44 -17.09
N LEU A 174 7.90 1.57 -16.41
CA LEU A 174 6.99 0.62 -17.05
C LEU A 174 5.88 1.33 -17.83
N LEU A 175 5.27 2.36 -17.26
CA LEU A 175 4.20 3.13 -17.93
C LEU A 175 4.73 3.98 -19.09
N THR A 176 5.95 4.51 -18.97
CA THR A 176 6.63 5.19 -20.10
C THR A 176 6.87 4.21 -21.26
N MET A 177 7.23 2.96 -20.94
CA MET A 177 7.41 1.92 -21.95
C MET A 177 6.11 1.51 -22.64
N LEU A 178 4.96 1.74 -22.00
CA LEU A 178 3.63 1.64 -22.59
C LEU A 178 3.15 2.90 -23.31
N HIS A 179 4.05 3.86 -23.56
CA HIS A 179 3.75 5.12 -24.25
C HIS A 179 2.71 5.98 -23.54
N ARG A 180 2.62 5.87 -22.21
CA ARG A 180 1.79 6.77 -21.42
C ARG A 180 2.56 8.04 -21.07
N ARG A 181 1.84 9.14 -20.93
CA ARG A 181 2.41 10.41 -20.43
C ARG A 181 2.50 10.33 -18.91
N VAL A 182 3.74 10.29 -18.40
CA VAL A 182 4.01 10.10 -16.97
C VAL A 182 4.87 11.25 -16.44
N VAL A 183 4.47 11.81 -15.30
CA VAL A 183 5.20 12.85 -14.57
C VAL A 183 5.53 12.32 -13.18
N LEU A 184 6.83 12.25 -12.86
CA LEU A 184 7.27 11.97 -11.49
C LEU A 184 7.33 13.28 -10.72
N LEU A 185 6.66 13.31 -9.57
CA LEU A 185 6.69 14.47 -8.67
C LEU A 185 7.90 14.33 -7.75
N ASP A 186 9.01 14.92 -8.18
CA ASP A 186 10.26 14.99 -7.43
C ASP A 186 10.15 16.09 -6.34
N PRO A 187 10.54 15.83 -5.08
CA PRO A 187 10.66 16.87 -4.05
C PRO A 187 11.62 18.03 -4.43
N ALA A 188 12.56 17.80 -5.35
CA ALA A 188 13.57 18.78 -5.71
C ALA A 188 12.94 20.11 -6.21
N GLY A 189 13.33 21.21 -5.55
CA GLY A 189 12.84 22.55 -5.89
C GLY A 189 11.49 22.94 -5.26
N GLY A 190 10.84 22.05 -4.50
CA GLY A 190 9.64 22.37 -3.70
C GLY A 190 8.37 22.66 -4.51
N LEU A 191 8.36 22.34 -5.80
CA LEU A 191 7.23 22.62 -6.70
C LEU A 191 6.22 21.46 -6.81
N ALA A 192 6.52 20.29 -6.25
CA ALA A 192 5.71 19.09 -6.43
C ALA A 192 4.25 19.27 -5.97
N GLN A 193 4.04 19.99 -4.87
CA GLN A 193 2.70 20.30 -4.37
C GLN A 193 1.96 21.29 -5.26
N GLU A 194 2.65 22.31 -5.79
CA GLU A 194 2.08 23.28 -6.74
C GLU A 194 1.69 22.61 -8.07
N MET A 195 2.53 21.68 -8.53
CA MET A 195 2.19 20.85 -9.70
C MET A 195 0.93 20.01 -9.45
N ALA A 196 0.68 19.56 -8.22
CA ALA A 196 -0.53 18.82 -7.87
C ALA A 196 -1.80 19.67 -8.01
N GLU A 197 -1.72 20.98 -7.80
CA GLU A 197 -2.86 21.89 -7.99
C GLU A 197 -3.25 22.06 -9.46
N THR A 198 -2.30 21.84 -10.36
CA THR A 198 -2.55 21.92 -11.81
C THR A 198 -3.21 20.67 -12.38
N MET A 199 -3.33 19.60 -11.59
CA MET A 199 -3.97 18.35 -12.03
C MET A 199 -5.47 18.54 -12.26
N THR A 200 -6.00 17.79 -13.22
CA THR A 200 -7.41 17.84 -13.60
C THR A 200 -8.09 16.48 -13.40
N ARG A 201 -9.41 16.44 -13.61
CA ARG A 201 -10.20 15.21 -13.62
C ARG A 201 -9.82 14.22 -14.73
N GLY A 202 -9.12 14.69 -15.77
CA GLY A 202 -8.59 13.85 -16.84
C GLY A 202 -7.28 13.14 -16.48
N ASP A 203 -6.62 13.54 -15.39
CA ASP A 203 -5.36 12.97 -14.95
C ASP A 203 -5.57 11.88 -13.88
N VAL A 204 -4.49 11.23 -13.44
CA VAL A 204 -4.50 10.33 -12.28
C VAL A 204 -3.24 10.52 -11.46
N LEU A 205 -3.36 10.47 -10.13
CA LEU A 205 -2.22 10.42 -9.21
C LEU A 205 -2.04 8.99 -8.69
N VAL A 206 -0.84 8.44 -8.80
CA VAL A 206 -0.40 7.26 -8.04
C VAL A 206 0.45 7.73 -6.87
N ALA A 207 -0.10 7.67 -5.66
CA ALA A 207 0.56 8.06 -4.43
C ALA A 207 1.08 6.83 -3.67
N ILE A 208 2.36 6.84 -3.31
CA ILE A 208 3.05 5.72 -2.68
C ILE A 208 3.69 6.20 -1.38
N ALA A 209 3.10 5.83 -0.25
CA ALA A 209 3.61 6.22 1.06
C ALA A 209 3.40 5.10 2.08
N PHE A 210 4.46 4.76 2.81
CA PHE A 210 4.43 3.77 3.88
C PHE A 210 4.74 4.43 5.23
N ARG A 211 4.55 3.66 6.32
CA ARG A 211 4.74 4.10 7.71
C ARG A 211 5.97 4.99 7.92
N HIS A 212 5.76 6.09 8.66
CA HIS A 212 6.53 7.34 8.62
C HIS A 212 6.28 8.14 7.35
N TYR A 213 4.98 8.34 7.06
CA TYR A 213 4.49 8.98 5.85
C TYR A 213 5.19 10.30 5.56
N ALA A 214 5.79 10.39 4.37
CA ALA A 214 6.33 11.62 3.84
C ALA A 214 5.21 12.66 3.72
N GLN A 215 5.30 13.74 4.50
CA GLN A 215 4.24 14.75 4.59
C GLN A 215 3.95 15.40 3.24
N GLU A 216 4.95 15.55 2.39
CA GLU A 216 4.76 16.09 1.04
C GLU A 216 3.92 15.17 0.15
N VAL A 217 4.10 13.84 0.21
CA VAL A 217 3.25 12.89 -0.53
C VAL A 217 1.80 12.96 -0.03
N VAL A 218 1.60 13.12 1.28
CA VAL A 218 0.27 13.32 1.86
C VAL A 218 -0.37 14.61 1.32
N ALA A 219 0.35 15.72 1.35
CA ALA A 219 -0.14 17.01 0.84
C ALA A 219 -0.46 16.96 -0.66
N ILE A 220 0.38 16.29 -1.47
CA ILE A 220 0.13 16.08 -2.91
C ILE A 220 -1.18 15.28 -3.11
N SER A 221 -1.38 14.21 -2.35
CA SER A 221 -2.62 13.41 -2.43
C SER A 221 -3.87 14.21 -2.07
N GLU A 222 -3.79 15.03 -1.02
CA GLU A 222 -4.89 15.90 -0.60
C GLU A 222 -5.22 16.96 -1.67
N ARG A 223 -4.20 17.61 -2.25
CA ARG A 223 -4.38 18.61 -3.32
C ARG A 223 -4.97 17.97 -4.59
N ALA A 224 -4.46 16.81 -5.01
CA ALA A 224 -5.00 16.10 -6.17
C ALA A 224 -6.48 15.71 -5.98
N ALA A 225 -6.82 15.18 -4.80
CA ALA A 225 -8.20 14.85 -4.46
C ALA A 225 -9.10 16.10 -4.43
N ALA A 226 -8.62 17.22 -3.90
CA ALA A 226 -9.35 18.49 -3.88
C ALA A 226 -9.66 19.03 -5.29
N SER A 227 -8.75 18.83 -6.25
CA SER A 227 -8.97 19.15 -7.68
C SER A 227 -9.85 18.12 -8.42
N GLY A 228 -10.30 17.06 -7.73
CA GLY A 228 -11.10 15.99 -8.30
C GLY A 228 -10.30 15.00 -9.15
N THR A 229 -8.97 15.04 -9.09
CA THR A 229 -8.11 14.06 -9.75
C THR A 229 -8.20 12.73 -9.01
N PRO A 230 -8.51 11.60 -9.69
CA PRO A 230 -8.54 10.30 -9.06
C PRO A 230 -7.16 9.93 -8.48
N VAL A 231 -7.15 9.45 -7.23
CA VAL A 231 -5.94 9.00 -6.53
C VAL A 231 -5.94 7.48 -6.42
N ILE A 232 -4.84 6.84 -6.82
CA ILE A 232 -4.51 5.45 -6.55
C ILE A 232 -3.47 5.46 -5.42
N ALA A 233 -3.83 4.93 -4.25
CA ALA A 233 -2.97 4.90 -3.08
C ALA A 233 -2.35 3.51 -2.88
N ILE A 234 -1.03 3.47 -2.73
CA ILE A 234 -0.26 2.29 -2.33
C ILE A 234 0.40 2.59 -0.99
N THR A 235 -0.02 1.87 0.06
CA THR A 235 0.35 2.22 1.45
C THR A 235 0.33 1.00 2.36
N ASP A 236 0.66 1.14 3.65
CA ASP A 236 0.68 0.04 4.62
C ASP A 236 -0.65 -0.23 5.31
N SER A 237 -1.60 0.72 5.33
CA SER A 237 -2.83 0.61 6.11
C SER A 237 -3.99 1.44 5.55
N GLN A 238 -5.23 1.01 5.84
CA GLN A 238 -6.44 1.79 5.58
C GLN A 238 -6.50 3.10 6.39
N LEU A 239 -5.77 3.19 7.50
CA LEU A 239 -5.64 4.42 8.30
C LEU A 239 -4.52 5.35 7.82
N SER A 240 -3.88 5.01 6.70
CA SER A 240 -2.89 5.88 6.08
C SER A 240 -3.53 7.22 5.67
N PRO A 241 -2.83 8.35 5.85
CA PRO A 241 -3.33 9.64 5.41
C PRO A 241 -3.70 9.67 3.90
N ILE A 242 -2.96 8.93 3.06
CA ILE A 242 -3.23 8.88 1.62
C ILE A 242 -4.36 7.91 1.24
N ALA A 243 -4.93 7.16 2.19
CA ALA A 243 -6.03 6.24 1.93
C ALA A 243 -7.41 6.92 1.88
N LYS A 244 -7.56 8.04 2.59
CA LYS A 244 -8.87 8.69 2.85
C LYS A 244 -9.66 8.99 1.57
N ASP A 245 -9.00 9.57 0.57
CA ASP A 245 -9.63 10.05 -0.67
C ASP A 245 -9.20 9.19 -1.88
N ALA A 246 -8.67 8.00 -1.62
CA ALA A 246 -8.19 7.09 -2.66
C ALA A 246 -9.37 6.45 -3.42
N LYS A 247 -9.35 6.56 -4.75
CA LYS A 247 -10.29 5.88 -5.64
C LYS A 247 -9.98 4.38 -5.75
N ALA A 248 -8.71 4.02 -5.63
CA ALA A 248 -8.25 2.64 -5.48
C ALA A 248 -7.17 2.61 -4.38
N LEU A 249 -7.31 1.69 -3.43
CA LEU A 249 -6.42 1.55 -2.29
C LEU A 249 -5.79 0.16 -2.30
N PHE A 250 -4.46 0.12 -2.28
CA PHE A 250 -3.69 -1.11 -2.10
C PHE A 250 -2.92 -1.03 -0.78
N THR A 251 -3.25 -1.91 0.15
CA THR A 251 -2.56 -2.02 1.44
C THR A 251 -1.53 -3.15 1.39
N VAL A 252 -0.26 -2.80 1.57
CA VAL A 252 0.87 -3.72 1.72
C VAL A 252 1.46 -3.52 3.13
N PRO A 253 1.00 -4.29 4.12
CA PRO A 253 1.37 -4.09 5.52
C PRO A 253 2.89 -4.14 5.73
N GLU A 254 3.39 -3.26 6.60
CA GLU A 254 4.78 -3.26 7.02
C GLU A 254 4.89 -3.64 8.50
N ASP A 255 5.76 -4.61 8.79
CA ASP A 255 6.08 -4.96 10.18
C ASP A 255 7.12 -4.01 10.77
N GLU A 256 6.88 -3.54 12.00
CA GLU A 256 7.71 -2.55 12.71
C GLU A 256 9.10 -3.10 13.04
N TYR A 257 9.22 -4.42 13.22
CA TYR A 257 10.39 -5.08 13.80
C TYR A 257 11.38 -5.66 12.79
N SER A 258 11.22 -5.38 11.49
CA SER A 258 12.18 -5.81 10.48
C SER A 258 13.19 -4.72 10.17
N PHE A 259 14.48 -4.99 10.39
CA PHE A 259 15.58 -4.15 9.92
C PHE A 259 15.58 -4.01 8.38
N ALA A 260 14.89 -4.90 7.68
CA ALA A 260 14.62 -4.83 6.24
C ALA A 260 13.11 -4.85 5.99
N ARG A 261 12.52 -3.68 5.72
CA ARG A 261 11.14 -3.61 5.21
C ARG A 261 11.17 -4.04 3.74
N THR A 262 10.34 -5.01 3.38
CA THR A 262 10.36 -5.61 2.05
C THR A 262 9.91 -4.62 0.98
N LEU A 263 10.65 -4.56 -0.13
CA LEU A 263 10.21 -3.90 -1.36
C LEU A 263 9.61 -4.89 -2.36
N ALA A 264 9.71 -6.21 -2.12
CA ALA A 264 9.28 -7.23 -3.08
C ALA A 264 7.78 -7.12 -3.40
N ALA A 265 6.94 -7.02 -2.36
CA ALA A 265 5.49 -6.89 -2.54
C ALA A 265 5.10 -5.57 -3.23
N PRO A 266 5.55 -4.38 -2.78
CA PRO A 266 5.23 -3.12 -3.48
C PRO A 266 5.73 -3.09 -4.93
N MET A 267 6.92 -3.63 -5.20
CA MET A 267 7.46 -3.73 -6.56
C MET A 267 6.61 -4.66 -7.44
N CYS A 268 6.23 -5.83 -6.93
CA CYS A 268 5.36 -6.77 -7.62
C CYS A 268 4.01 -6.14 -7.95
N LEU A 269 3.42 -5.40 -7.01
CA LEU A 269 2.13 -4.72 -7.20
C LEU A 269 2.21 -3.67 -8.32
N VAL A 270 3.23 -2.81 -8.35
CA VAL A 270 3.34 -1.81 -9.44
C VAL A 270 3.66 -2.44 -10.79
N GLN A 271 4.39 -3.56 -10.81
CA GLN A 271 4.56 -4.37 -12.02
C GLN A 271 3.22 -4.95 -12.50
N CYS A 272 2.42 -5.49 -11.59
CA CYS A 272 1.09 -6.00 -11.89
C CYS A 272 0.18 -4.92 -12.44
N LEU A 273 0.16 -3.72 -11.85
CA LEU A 273 -0.59 -2.56 -12.36
C LEU A 273 -0.17 -2.18 -13.78
N ALA A 274 1.13 -2.22 -14.08
CA ALA A 274 1.63 -1.95 -15.42
C ALA A 274 1.24 -3.07 -16.41
N VAL A 275 1.29 -4.34 -16.01
CA VAL A 275 0.87 -5.48 -16.85
C VAL A 275 -0.64 -5.43 -17.12
N ALA A 276 -1.46 -5.14 -16.10
CA ALA A 276 -2.90 -4.96 -16.26
C ALA A 276 -3.22 -3.77 -17.19
N SER A 277 -2.45 -2.68 -17.08
CA SER A 277 -2.55 -1.54 -18.00
C SER A 277 -2.17 -1.93 -19.43
N ALA A 278 -1.11 -2.72 -19.62
CA ALA A 278 -0.71 -3.25 -20.92
C ALA A 278 -1.82 -4.13 -21.52
N ALA A 279 -2.45 -4.98 -20.71
CA ALA A 279 -3.54 -5.86 -21.13
C ALA A 279 -4.74 -5.07 -21.67
N ILE A 280 -5.07 -3.93 -21.05
CA ILE A 280 -6.14 -3.04 -21.53
C ILE A 280 -5.74 -2.34 -22.83
N LEU A 281 -4.52 -1.82 -22.92
CA LEU A 281 -4.04 -1.07 -24.09
C LEU A 281 -3.81 -1.94 -25.33
N GLN A 282 -3.55 -3.24 -25.13
CA GLN A 282 -3.19 -4.19 -26.19
C GLN A 282 -4.32 -5.17 -26.51
N ARG A 283 -5.55 -4.90 -26.05
CA ARG A 283 -6.73 -5.74 -26.35
C ARG A 283 -6.85 -5.99 -27.86
N GLY A 284 -7.15 -7.23 -28.23
CA GLY A 284 -7.28 -7.67 -29.62
C GLY A 284 -6.00 -8.24 -30.24
N ARG A 285 -4.93 -8.44 -29.45
CA ARG A 285 -3.78 -9.25 -29.84
C ARG A 285 -3.92 -10.66 -29.24
N ASP A 286 -3.67 -11.71 -30.02
CA ASP A 286 -3.66 -13.11 -29.55
C ASP A 286 -2.47 -13.47 -28.63
N GLU A 287 -1.67 -12.46 -28.25
CA GLU A 287 -0.45 -12.63 -27.46
C GLU A 287 -0.62 -12.10 -26.04
N MET A 288 0.16 -12.66 -25.11
CA MET A 288 0.25 -12.13 -23.75
C MET A 288 0.62 -10.63 -23.75
N PRO A 289 0.04 -9.82 -22.85
CA PRO A 289 0.39 -8.41 -22.71
C PRO A 289 1.89 -8.23 -22.53
N ARG A 290 2.51 -7.38 -23.34
CA ARG A 290 3.97 -7.17 -23.32
C ARG A 290 4.32 -5.72 -23.00
N ILE A 291 5.24 -5.52 -22.07
CA ILE A 291 5.87 -4.22 -21.83
C ILE A 291 7.24 -4.28 -22.52
N PRO A 292 7.44 -3.62 -23.68
CA PRO A 292 8.73 -3.64 -24.37
C PRO A 292 9.82 -2.99 -23.52
N THR A 293 11.07 -3.39 -23.71
CA THR A 293 12.22 -2.68 -23.11
C THR A 293 12.78 -1.63 -24.06
N VAL A 294 13.55 -0.66 -23.54
CA VAL A 294 14.17 0.38 -24.38
C VAL A 294 15.09 -0.25 -25.42
N THR A 295 15.88 -1.24 -25.00
CA THR A 295 16.83 -1.96 -25.87
C THR A 295 16.13 -2.79 -26.96
N GLU A 296 14.94 -3.34 -26.69
CA GLU A 296 14.10 -3.96 -27.72
C GLU A 296 13.54 -2.93 -28.72
N LYS A 297 13.11 -1.76 -28.23
CA LYS A 297 12.65 -0.66 -29.10
C LYS A 297 13.76 -0.14 -30.00
N ASP A 298 14.97 0.02 -29.48
CA ASP A 298 16.10 0.51 -30.26
C ASP A 298 16.51 -0.49 -31.35
N ARG A 299 16.46 -1.79 -31.07
CA ARG A 299 16.68 -2.84 -32.08
C ARG A 299 15.62 -2.81 -33.18
N SER A 300 14.34 -2.65 -32.83
CA SER A 300 13.26 -2.58 -33.82
C SER A 300 13.29 -1.28 -34.65
N ARG A 301 13.71 -0.15 -34.05
CA ARG A 301 13.95 1.12 -34.76
C ARG A 301 15.19 1.06 -35.67
N GLY A 302 16.27 0.41 -35.24
CA GLY A 302 17.48 0.22 -36.05
C GLY A 302 17.29 -0.74 -37.22
N ALA A 303 16.41 -1.74 -37.08
CA ALA A 303 16.03 -2.66 -38.16
C ALA A 303 15.11 -2.00 -39.21
N ALA A 304 14.25 -1.06 -38.79
CA ALA A 304 13.47 -0.22 -39.67
C ALA A 304 14.34 0.96 -40.19
N GLY A 305 15.24 0.68 -41.14
CA GLY A 305 16.14 1.66 -41.73
C GLY A 305 15.46 2.96 -42.20
N PRO A 306 16.20 4.06 -42.38
CA PRO A 306 15.63 5.39 -42.60
C PRO A 306 14.69 5.38 -43.80
N ARG A 307 13.40 5.66 -43.57
CA ARG A 307 12.43 5.89 -44.65
C ARG A 307 12.95 7.05 -45.49
N ARG A 308 13.49 6.73 -46.67
CA ARG A 308 13.89 7.72 -47.68
C ARG A 308 12.69 8.64 -47.92
N ARG A 309 12.78 9.90 -47.48
CA ARG A 309 11.93 10.97 -48.01
C ARG A 309 12.17 10.98 -49.52
N ARG A 310 11.19 10.53 -50.31
CA ARG A 310 11.14 10.87 -51.73
C ARG A 310 11.04 12.39 -51.78
N ALA A 311 12.09 13.01 -52.28
CA ALA A 311 11.97 14.33 -52.88
C ALA A 311 11.11 14.14 -54.13
N GLU A 312 9.83 14.44 -54.03
CA GLU A 312 9.03 14.79 -55.19
C GLU A 312 9.24 16.28 -55.40
N GLY A 313 10.10 16.59 -56.37
CA GLY A 313 10.18 17.92 -56.94
C GLY A 313 9.07 18.08 -57.97
N THR A 314 8.32 19.17 -57.87
CA THR A 314 8.03 20.07 -59.00
C THR A 314 7.70 21.45 -58.43
#